data_AF-A0A7S0BQW8-F1
#
_entry.id   AF-A0A7S0BQW8-F1
#
_cell.length_a   1.000
_cell.length_b   1.000
_cell.length_c   1.000
_cell.angle_alpha   90.00
_cell.angle_beta   90.00
_cell.angle_gamma   90.00
#
_symmetry.space_group_name_H-M   'P 1'
#
loop_
_entity.id
_entity.type
_entity.pdbx_description
1 polymer ?
#
loop_
_entity_poly.entity_id
_entity_poly.type
_entity_poly.pdbx_seq_one_letter_code
_entity_poly.pdbx_strand_id
1 'polypeptide(L)'
;AVVFDEFHFWDFVAMYWRRTHLFDIHPPLGKLILLLGGYMGGFEPGDFGADQIGKLYPSPASFVSLRQTSAFFGIFHPALTYLTSRALGCDFVSSLTTGVMILFENMILIESRFVLVDSQVLFFSQSSLLSALYLWKQPPKSRSRWVMVLITGFLAGCALGIKWTTLATPGIITVVSFFGLFLPTSRLSIKECVAAAASGLSIYIFADWVHFALSVYAGMGDAFLPLHYQATLIGNKH
;
A
#
# COMPACT_ATOMS: atom_id res chain seq x y z
N ALA A 1 9.79 -21.67 5.32
CA ALA A 1 8.57 -21.89 6.10
C ALA A 1 7.70 -20.65 6.07
N VAL A 2 6.38 -20.85 6.18
CA VAL A 2 5.38 -19.83 6.47
C VAL A 2 5.67 -19.23 7.84
N VAL A 3 5.49 -17.92 7.99
CA VAL A 3 5.72 -17.19 9.26
C VAL A 3 4.47 -16.45 9.71
N PHE A 4 4.56 -15.76 10.85
CA PHE A 4 3.47 -14.95 11.40
C PHE A 4 2.90 -13.98 10.36
N ASP A 5 1.57 -13.94 10.26
CA ASP A 5 0.73 -13.12 9.37
C ASP A 5 0.91 -13.37 7.85
N GLU A 6 2.08 -13.85 7.41
CA GLU A 6 2.35 -14.28 6.03
C GLU A 6 1.37 -15.35 5.55
N PHE A 7 0.87 -16.19 6.45
CA PHE A 7 -0.10 -17.22 6.11
C PHE A 7 -1.44 -16.63 5.64
N HIS A 8 -1.91 -15.54 6.27
CA HIS A 8 -3.11 -14.82 5.84
C HIS A 8 -2.90 -14.20 4.46
N PHE A 9 -1.82 -13.44 4.26
CA PHE A 9 -1.56 -12.77 2.99
C PHE A 9 -1.26 -13.74 1.85
N TRP A 10 -0.64 -14.89 2.13
CA TRP A 10 -0.48 -15.95 1.13
C TRP A 10 -1.84 -16.49 0.68
N ASP A 11 -2.72 -16.86 1.62
CA ASP A 11 -4.05 -17.36 1.31
C ASP A 11 -4.88 -16.30 0.57
N PHE A 12 -4.73 -15.03 0.94
CA PHE A 12 -5.38 -13.92 0.25
C PHE A 12 -4.97 -13.79 -1.22
N VAL A 13 -3.67 -13.88 -1.50
CA VAL A 13 -3.16 -13.87 -2.87
C VAL A 13 -3.62 -15.12 -3.63
N ALA A 14 -3.63 -16.28 -2.97
CA ALA A 14 -4.15 -17.52 -3.56
C ALA A 14 -5.65 -17.43 -3.90
N MET A 15 -6.47 -16.77 -3.07
CA MET A 15 -7.88 -16.52 -3.36
C MET A 15 -8.07 -15.63 -4.58
N TYR A 16 -7.29 -14.54 -4.70
CA TYR A 16 -7.32 -13.71 -5.92
C TYR A 16 -6.87 -14.48 -7.16
N TRP A 17 -5.84 -15.31 -7.04
CA TRP A 17 -5.39 -16.17 -8.14
C TRP A 17 -6.49 -17.13 -8.61
N ARG A 18 -7.18 -17.76 -7.67
CA ARG A 18 -8.34 -18.63 -7.93
C ARG A 18 -9.61 -17.86 -8.27
N ARG A 19 -9.58 -16.52 -8.24
CA ARG A 19 -10.70 -15.62 -8.52
C ARG A 19 -11.93 -15.86 -7.62
N THR A 20 -11.71 -16.36 -6.41
CA THR A 20 -12.75 -16.53 -5.38
C THR A 20 -12.90 -15.27 -4.54
N HIS A 21 -14.06 -15.03 -3.93
CA HIS A 21 -14.21 -13.86 -3.07
C HIS A 21 -13.32 -13.93 -1.83
N LEU A 22 -12.70 -12.80 -1.53
CA LEU A 22 -11.84 -12.58 -0.38
C LEU A 22 -12.52 -11.60 0.57
N PHE A 23 -12.70 -12.01 1.82
CA PHE A 23 -13.12 -11.12 2.89
C PHE A 23 -11.92 -10.81 3.79
N ASP A 24 -11.60 -9.53 3.96
CA ASP A 24 -10.57 -9.05 4.87
C ASP A 24 -10.91 -7.65 5.39
N ILE A 25 -10.36 -7.31 6.55
CA ILE A 25 -10.51 -5.99 7.18
C ILE A 25 -9.74 -4.89 6.47
N HIS A 26 -8.67 -5.22 5.74
CA HIS A 26 -7.85 -4.23 5.05
C HIS A 26 -8.32 -4.03 3.61
N PRO A 27 -8.22 -2.80 3.10
CA PRO A 27 -8.44 -2.51 1.69
C PRO A 27 -7.59 -3.38 0.74
N PRO A 28 -8.00 -3.52 -0.54
CA PRO A 28 -7.46 -4.57 -1.39
C PRO A 28 -6.11 -4.26 -2.05
N LEU A 29 -5.70 -2.99 -2.16
CA LEU A 29 -4.56 -2.59 -3.00
C LEU A 29 -3.28 -3.35 -2.65
N GLY A 30 -2.97 -3.50 -1.35
CA GLY A 30 -1.73 -4.17 -0.94
C GLY A 30 -1.67 -5.64 -1.37
N LYS A 31 -2.82 -6.32 -1.30
CA LYS A 31 -2.98 -7.72 -1.73
C LYS A 31 -2.93 -7.83 -3.25
N LEU A 32 -3.51 -6.86 -3.97
CA LEU A 32 -3.45 -6.78 -5.43
C LEU A 32 -2.02 -6.53 -5.94
N ILE A 33 -1.24 -5.72 -5.23
CA ILE A 33 0.19 -5.51 -5.54
C ILE A 33 0.98 -6.80 -5.31
N LEU A 34 0.73 -7.51 -4.20
CA LEU A 34 1.33 -8.83 -3.96
C LEU A 34 0.95 -9.82 -5.06
N LEU A 35 -0.32 -9.87 -5.47
CA LEU A 35 -0.79 -10.70 -6.57
C LEU A 35 -0.05 -10.37 -7.87
N LEU A 36 0.10 -9.09 -8.21
CA LEU A 36 0.80 -8.65 -9.42
C LEU A 36 2.26 -9.10 -9.42
N GLY A 37 2.98 -8.87 -8.32
CA GLY A 37 4.37 -9.29 -8.19
C GLY A 37 4.53 -10.82 -8.17
N GLY A 38 3.58 -11.52 -7.56
CA GLY A 38 3.44 -12.97 -7.63
C GLY A 38 3.29 -13.46 -9.07
N TYR A 39 2.31 -12.91 -9.80
CA TYR A 39 2.02 -13.26 -11.19
C TYR A 39 3.24 -13.04 -12.10
N MET A 40 3.94 -11.90 -11.95
CA MET A 40 5.17 -11.62 -12.71
C MET A 40 6.32 -12.59 -12.39
N GLY A 41 6.37 -13.12 -11.16
CA GLY A 41 7.38 -14.06 -10.71
C GLY A 41 6.99 -15.54 -10.81
N GLY A 42 5.90 -15.87 -11.50
CA GLY A 42 5.45 -17.25 -11.70
C GLY A 42 4.84 -17.90 -10.44
N PHE A 43 4.23 -17.11 -9.57
CA PHE A 43 3.46 -17.61 -8.43
C PHE A 43 2.32 -18.51 -8.91
N GLU A 44 2.28 -19.73 -8.40
CA GLU A 44 1.15 -20.64 -8.58
C GLU A 44 0.88 -21.32 -7.22
N PRO A 45 -0.29 -21.10 -6.60
CA PRO A 45 -0.57 -21.62 -5.26
C PRO A 45 -0.82 -23.13 -5.24
N GLY A 46 -1.22 -23.73 -6.37
CA GLY A 46 -1.64 -25.14 -6.43
C GLY A 46 -2.73 -25.45 -5.40
N ASP A 47 -2.64 -26.62 -4.76
CA ASP A 47 -3.49 -27.03 -3.64
C ASP A 47 -2.88 -26.71 -2.26
N PHE A 48 -1.80 -25.92 -2.22
CA PHE A 48 -1.22 -25.51 -0.96
C PHE A 48 -2.19 -24.57 -0.23
N GLY A 49 -2.27 -24.75 1.08
CA GLY A 49 -2.92 -23.82 2.01
C GLY A 49 -1.92 -23.47 3.10
N ALA A 50 -1.77 -22.18 3.38
CA ALA A 50 -0.89 -21.69 4.45
C ALA A 50 -1.65 -21.77 5.79
N ASP A 51 -2.00 -22.98 6.21
CA ASP A 51 -2.84 -23.24 7.39
C ASP A 51 -2.08 -23.21 8.73
N GLN A 52 -0.74 -23.25 8.69
CA GLN A 52 0.09 -23.32 9.90
C GLN A 52 1.41 -22.54 9.76
N ILE A 53 1.75 -21.77 10.79
CA ILE A 53 3.08 -21.18 10.96
C ILE A 53 4.12 -22.31 11.06
N GLY A 54 5.24 -22.17 10.34
CA GLY A 54 6.29 -23.18 10.29
C GLY A 54 6.14 -24.18 9.13
N LYS A 55 4.97 -24.26 8.48
CA LYS A 55 4.77 -25.14 7.32
C LYS A 55 5.74 -24.80 6.20
N LEU A 56 6.32 -25.83 5.58
CA LEU A 56 7.23 -25.65 4.46
C LEU A 56 6.45 -25.41 3.17
N TYR A 57 6.88 -24.41 2.41
CA TYR A 57 6.34 -24.18 1.08
C TYR A 57 6.71 -25.33 0.14
N PRO A 58 5.84 -25.69 -0.80
CA PRO A 58 6.07 -26.82 -1.70
C PRO A 58 7.19 -26.52 -2.70
N SER A 59 7.33 -25.26 -3.11
CA SER A 59 8.44 -24.81 -3.95
C SER A 59 8.82 -23.35 -3.66
N PRO A 60 10.06 -22.93 -3.96
CA PRO A 60 10.45 -21.52 -3.90
C PRO A 60 9.56 -20.60 -4.76
N ALA A 61 9.10 -21.09 -5.92
CA ALA A 61 8.21 -20.33 -6.81
C ALA A 61 6.88 -19.94 -6.14
N SER A 62 6.47 -20.66 -5.10
CA SER A 62 5.21 -20.40 -4.38
C SER A 62 5.24 -19.18 -3.45
N PHE A 63 6.40 -18.59 -3.17
CA PHE A 63 6.48 -17.49 -2.18
C PHE A 63 7.61 -16.48 -2.40
N VAL A 64 8.67 -16.84 -3.15
CA VAL A 64 9.85 -15.97 -3.32
C VAL A 64 9.47 -14.67 -4.02
N SER A 65 8.66 -14.73 -5.07
CA SER A 65 8.17 -13.54 -5.80
C SER A 65 7.32 -12.63 -4.92
N LEU A 66 6.49 -13.20 -4.05
CA LEU A 66 5.70 -12.45 -3.08
C LEU A 66 6.58 -11.73 -2.06
N ARG A 67 7.58 -12.44 -1.49
CA ARG A 67 8.56 -11.82 -0.56
C ARG A 67 9.43 -10.77 -1.25
N GLN A 68 9.82 -11.00 -2.50
CA GLN A 68 10.53 -10.01 -3.31
C GLN A 68 9.68 -8.76 -3.54
N THR A 69 8.37 -8.91 -3.69
CA THR A 69 7.44 -7.79 -3.82
C THR A 69 7.45 -6.94 -2.55
N SER A 70 7.35 -7.54 -1.36
CA SER A 70 7.48 -6.83 -0.09
C SER A 70 8.85 -6.15 0.05
N ALA A 71 9.92 -6.87 -0.30
CA ALA A 71 11.29 -6.38 -0.18
C ALA A 71 11.57 -5.20 -1.13
N PHE A 72 10.94 -5.20 -2.31
CA PHE A 72 11.05 -4.11 -3.28
C PHE A 72 10.57 -2.78 -2.70
N PHE A 73 9.50 -2.75 -1.90
CA PHE A 73 9.10 -1.52 -1.21
C PHE A 73 10.04 -1.21 -0.03
N GLY A 74 10.51 -2.25 0.65
CA GLY A 74 11.45 -2.17 1.76
C GLY A 74 12.76 -1.44 1.46
N ILE A 75 13.35 -1.68 0.28
CA ILE A 75 14.64 -1.10 -0.11
C ILE A 75 14.62 0.43 -0.24
N PHE A 76 13.45 1.05 -0.38
CA PHE A 76 13.33 2.50 -0.53
C PHE A 76 13.27 3.24 0.80
N HIS A 77 12.98 2.59 1.93
CA HIS A 77 12.82 3.27 3.23
C HIS A 77 14.06 4.09 3.66
N PRO A 78 15.31 3.60 3.52
CA PRO A 78 16.49 4.40 3.84
C PRO A 78 16.59 5.68 3.00
N ALA A 79 16.35 5.56 1.68
CA ALA A 79 16.42 6.68 0.76
C ALA A 79 15.29 7.70 0.98
N LEU A 80 14.06 7.23 1.20
CA LEU A 80 12.91 8.08 1.53
C LEU A 80 13.13 8.82 2.84
N THR A 81 13.70 8.17 3.85
CA THR A 81 14.04 8.81 5.12
C THR A 81 15.09 9.90 4.93
N TYR A 82 16.18 9.61 4.21
CA TYR A 82 17.18 10.61 3.86
C TYR A 82 16.57 11.82 3.15
N LEU A 83 15.78 11.59 2.10
CA LEU A 83 15.15 12.66 1.31
C LEU A 83 14.15 13.47 2.14
N THR A 84 13.42 12.82 3.05
CA THR A 84 12.50 13.47 3.99
C THR A 84 13.27 14.39 4.94
N SER A 85 14.36 13.92 5.54
CA SER A 85 15.25 14.74 6.39
C SER A 85 15.81 15.95 5.64
N ARG A 86 16.26 15.75 4.39
CA ARG A 86 16.71 16.86 3.52
C ARG A 86 15.59 17.84 3.20
N ALA A 87 14.38 17.34 2.96
CA ALA A 87 13.22 18.16 2.69
C ALA A 87 12.78 18.98 3.91
N LEU A 88 12.99 18.48 5.12
CA LEU A 88 12.75 19.17 6.39
C LEU A 88 13.85 20.20 6.76
N GLY A 89 14.94 20.26 5.99
CA GLY A 89 16.01 21.25 6.19
C GLY A 89 17.18 20.76 7.05
N CYS A 90 17.25 19.46 7.38
CA CYS A 90 18.42 18.89 8.04
C CYS A 90 19.64 18.95 7.14
N ASP A 91 20.83 19.09 7.73
CA ASP A 91 22.09 19.07 7.00
C ASP A 91 22.40 17.69 6.38
N PHE A 92 23.48 17.61 5.60
CA PHE A 92 23.82 16.39 4.87
C PHE A 92 24.14 15.24 5.83
N VAL A 93 24.95 15.52 6.85
CA VAL A 93 25.42 14.50 7.81
C VAL A 93 24.23 13.95 8.60
N SER A 94 23.39 14.80 9.18
CA SER A 94 22.21 14.34 9.94
C SER A 94 21.25 13.54 9.06
N SER A 95 21.01 14.00 7.83
CA SER A 95 20.12 13.28 6.91
C SER A 95 20.70 11.91 6.53
N LEU A 96 22.00 11.85 6.24
CA LEU A 96 22.69 10.59 5.93
C LEU A 96 22.61 9.63 7.12
N THR A 97 22.90 10.12 8.33
CA THR A 97 22.79 9.34 9.56
C THR A 97 21.39 8.76 9.74
N THR A 98 20.32 9.56 9.55
CA THR A 98 18.94 9.05 9.66
C THR A 98 18.62 7.95 8.64
N GLY A 99 19.06 8.10 7.39
CA GLY A 99 18.87 7.06 6.36
C GLY A 99 19.63 5.77 6.70
N VAL A 100 20.88 5.90 7.20
CA VAL A 100 21.70 4.76 7.63
C VAL A 100 21.10 4.06 8.86
N MET A 101 20.53 4.80 9.81
CA MET A 101 19.83 4.20 10.95
C MET A 101 18.67 3.32 10.50
N ILE A 102 17.88 3.79 9.53
CA ILE A 102 16.77 3.01 8.96
C ILE A 102 17.26 1.78 8.18
N LEU A 103 18.44 1.85 7.54
CA LEU A 103 19.03 0.70 6.87
C LEU A 103 19.33 -0.47 7.84
N PHE A 104 19.68 -0.15 9.08
CA PHE A 104 19.98 -1.13 10.14
C PHE A 104 18.82 -1.34 11.13
N GLU A 105 17.64 -0.81 10.83
CA GLU A 105 16.45 -1.00 11.67
C GLU A 105 15.84 -2.40 11.44
N ASN A 106 15.96 -3.27 12.44
CA ASN A 106 15.57 -4.67 12.34
C ASN A 106 14.07 -4.84 12.08
N MET A 107 13.22 -3.99 12.65
CA MET A 107 11.77 -4.12 12.45
C MET A 107 11.40 -3.96 10.98
N ILE A 108 11.94 -2.93 10.31
CA ILE A 108 11.68 -2.68 8.89
C ILE A 108 12.25 -3.81 8.02
N LEU A 109 13.43 -4.33 8.36
CA LEU A 109 14.04 -5.46 7.64
C LEU A 109 13.18 -6.73 7.75
N ILE A 110 12.63 -7.01 8.93
CA ILE A 110 11.77 -8.17 9.18
C ILE A 110 10.45 -8.02 8.41
N GLU A 111 9.75 -6.90 8.56
CA GLU A 111 8.46 -6.62 7.91
C GLU A 111 8.57 -6.61 6.38
N SER A 112 9.70 -6.14 5.84
CA SER A 112 9.92 -6.09 4.39
C SER A 112 10.33 -7.44 3.78
N ARG A 113 10.73 -8.42 4.59
CA ARG A 113 11.24 -9.71 4.10
C ARG A 113 10.14 -10.72 3.82
N PHE A 114 9.02 -10.62 4.52
CA PHE A 114 7.96 -11.63 4.50
C PHE A 114 6.81 -11.22 3.58
N VAL A 115 5.87 -12.12 3.31
CA VAL A 115 4.68 -11.80 2.50
C VAL A 115 3.72 -10.99 3.36
N LEU A 116 4.03 -9.71 3.53
CA LEU A 116 3.28 -8.74 4.32
C LEU A 116 3.08 -7.49 3.48
N VAL A 117 2.08 -6.68 3.84
CA VAL A 117 1.81 -5.41 3.15
C VAL A 117 2.43 -4.21 3.87
N ASP A 118 3.03 -4.41 5.05
CA ASP A 118 3.49 -3.34 5.92
C ASP A 118 4.67 -2.55 5.33
N SER A 119 5.54 -3.17 4.52
CA SER A 119 6.56 -2.42 3.76
C SER A 119 5.92 -1.49 2.71
N GLN A 120 4.81 -1.92 2.09
CA GLN A 120 4.05 -1.09 1.16
C GLN A 120 3.37 0.08 1.89
N VAL A 121 2.78 -0.20 3.06
CA VAL A 121 2.18 0.82 3.95
C VAL A 121 3.20 1.92 4.26
N LEU A 122 4.39 1.54 4.72
CA LEU A 122 5.45 2.48 5.05
C LEU A 122 5.90 3.26 3.81
N PHE A 123 6.05 2.59 2.67
CA PHE A 123 6.53 3.20 1.44
C PHE A 123 5.59 4.29 0.94
N PHE A 124 4.29 3.99 0.81
CA PHE A 124 3.32 4.97 0.32
C PHE A 124 3.08 6.09 1.33
N SER A 125 3.12 5.79 2.63
CA SER A 125 3.02 6.80 3.69
C SER A 125 4.20 7.78 3.63
N GLN A 126 5.44 7.28 3.64
CA GLN A 126 6.65 8.10 3.53
C GLN A 126 6.71 8.88 2.22
N SER A 127 6.39 8.23 1.09
CA SER A 127 6.35 8.89 -0.22
C SER A 127 5.31 10.01 -0.26
N SER A 128 4.13 9.81 0.34
CA SER A 128 3.09 10.84 0.40
C SER A 128 3.56 12.05 1.24
N LEU A 129 4.22 11.81 2.36
CA LEU A 129 4.79 12.87 3.20
C LEU A 129 5.90 13.62 2.46
N LEU A 130 6.81 12.90 1.81
CA LEU A 130 7.89 13.51 1.03
C LEU A 130 7.32 14.37 -0.12
N SER A 131 6.31 13.86 -0.83
CA SER A 131 5.61 14.62 -1.89
C SER A 131 4.95 15.88 -1.31
N ALA A 132 4.30 15.79 -0.14
CA ALA A 132 3.72 16.94 0.54
C ALA A 132 4.78 17.99 0.93
N LEU A 133 5.95 17.57 1.42
CA LEU A 133 7.05 18.49 1.72
C LEU A 133 7.55 19.25 0.48
N TYR A 134 7.59 18.59 -0.67
CA TYR A 134 7.90 19.27 -1.95
C TYR A 134 6.76 20.16 -2.45
N LEU A 135 5.51 19.73 -2.28
CA LEU A 135 4.31 20.50 -2.59
C LEU A 135 4.28 21.84 -1.84
N TRP A 136 4.58 21.80 -0.54
CA TRP A 136 4.57 22.96 0.35
C TRP A 136 5.58 24.05 -0.03
N LYS A 137 6.63 23.68 -0.77
CA LYS A 137 7.63 24.61 -1.32
C LYS A 137 7.24 25.19 -2.68
N GLN A 138 6.17 24.69 -3.33
CA GLN A 138 5.78 25.16 -4.66
C GLN A 138 5.00 26.48 -4.59
N PRO A 139 5.30 27.44 -5.48
CA PRO A 139 4.60 28.71 -5.51
C PRO A 139 3.11 28.52 -5.86
N PRO A 140 2.20 29.33 -5.27
CA PRO A 140 0.78 29.30 -5.57
C PRO A 140 0.50 29.36 -7.07
N LYS A 141 -0.54 28.66 -7.52
CA LYS A 141 -1.02 28.65 -8.92
C LYS A 141 -0.01 28.16 -9.97
N SER A 142 1.15 27.66 -9.58
CA SER A 142 2.12 27.08 -10.52
C SER A 142 1.67 25.70 -11.01
N ARG A 143 2.08 25.35 -12.25
CA ARG A 143 1.84 24.00 -12.79
C ARG A 143 2.48 22.92 -11.93
N SER A 144 3.70 23.17 -11.45
CA SER A 144 4.43 22.27 -10.54
C SER A 144 3.63 21.97 -9.27
N ARG A 145 2.99 22.98 -8.67
CA ARG A 145 2.12 22.80 -7.51
C ARG A 145 0.97 21.85 -7.80
N TRP A 146 0.26 22.02 -8.91
CA TRP A 146 -0.84 21.13 -9.29
C TRP A 146 -0.39 19.69 -9.51
N VAL A 147 0.76 19.49 -10.16
CA VAL A 147 1.33 18.14 -10.32
C VAL A 147 1.64 17.52 -8.95
N MET A 148 2.25 18.28 -8.05
CA MET A 148 2.54 17.80 -6.70
C MET A 148 1.26 17.51 -5.88
N VAL A 149 0.20 18.30 -6.03
CA VAL A 149 -1.12 18.05 -5.41
C VAL A 149 -1.66 16.69 -5.83
N LEU A 150 -1.64 16.39 -7.14
CA LEU A 150 -2.13 15.12 -7.67
C LEU A 150 -1.26 13.95 -7.21
N ILE A 151 0.07 14.09 -7.27
CA ILE A 151 1.00 13.04 -6.81
C ILE A 151 0.82 12.77 -5.31
N THR A 152 0.73 13.82 -4.48
CA THR A 152 0.50 13.67 -3.03
C THR A 152 -0.82 12.95 -2.76
N GLY A 153 -1.90 13.36 -3.45
CA GLY A 153 -3.22 12.73 -3.34
C GLY A 153 -3.21 11.25 -3.76
N PHE A 154 -2.59 10.94 -4.90
CA PHE A 154 -2.42 9.57 -5.38
C PHE A 154 -1.66 8.69 -4.38
N LEU A 155 -0.50 9.14 -3.88
CA LEU A 155 0.30 8.38 -2.91
C LEU A 155 -0.43 8.16 -1.59
N ALA A 156 -1.14 9.19 -1.10
CA ALA A 156 -1.99 9.08 0.08
C ALA A 156 -3.15 8.10 -0.12
N GLY A 157 -3.77 8.12 -1.31
CA GLY A 157 -4.80 7.17 -1.71
C GLY A 157 -4.29 5.74 -1.77
N CYS A 158 -3.07 5.52 -2.29
CA CYS A 158 -2.42 4.21 -2.25
C CYS A 158 -2.20 3.71 -0.83
N ALA A 159 -1.71 4.56 0.08
CA ALA A 159 -1.51 4.19 1.49
C ALA A 159 -2.83 3.74 2.15
N LEU A 160 -3.90 4.54 1.97
CA LEU A 160 -5.24 4.22 2.48
C LEU A 160 -5.84 2.97 1.82
N GLY A 161 -5.58 2.77 0.53
CA GLY A 161 -5.98 1.59 -0.23
C GLY A 161 -5.26 0.30 0.17
N ILE A 162 -4.20 0.39 0.99
CA ILE A 162 -3.52 -0.76 1.58
C ILE A 162 -3.99 -1.04 3.01
N LYS A 163 -4.02 -0.02 3.88
CA LYS A 163 -4.39 -0.17 5.29
C LYS A 163 -4.92 1.15 5.84
N TRP A 164 -6.09 1.14 6.49
CA TRP A 164 -6.70 2.36 7.01
C TRP A 164 -5.94 3.02 8.16
N THR A 165 -5.07 2.28 8.87
CA THR A 165 -4.18 2.86 9.89
C THR A 165 -3.26 3.94 9.33
N THR A 166 -3.03 3.95 8.00
CA THR A 166 -2.24 4.99 7.33
C THR A 166 -2.90 6.35 7.33
N LEU A 167 -4.20 6.47 7.64
CA LEU A 167 -4.95 7.72 7.66
C LEU A 167 -4.27 8.82 8.48
N ALA A 168 -3.47 8.47 9.48
CA ALA A 168 -2.67 9.42 10.24
C ALA A 168 -1.80 10.31 9.34
N THR A 169 -1.11 9.75 8.33
CA THR A 169 -0.20 10.51 7.46
C THR A 169 -0.95 11.45 6.50
N PRO A 170 -1.91 10.98 5.68
CA PRO A 170 -2.76 11.87 4.88
C PRO A 170 -3.56 12.87 5.73
N GLY A 171 -3.97 12.48 6.94
CA GLY A 171 -4.66 13.35 7.88
C GLY A 171 -3.80 14.54 8.31
N ILE A 172 -2.56 14.28 8.75
CA ILE A 172 -1.60 15.34 9.08
C ILE A 172 -1.30 16.21 7.86
N ILE A 173 -1.04 15.59 6.69
CA ILE A 173 -0.79 16.33 5.44
C ILE A 173 -1.97 17.26 5.14
N THR A 174 -3.20 16.78 5.28
CA THR A 174 -4.43 17.55 5.01
C THR A 174 -4.57 18.73 5.97
N VAL A 175 -4.41 18.50 7.28
CA VAL A 175 -4.50 19.56 8.30
C VAL A 175 -3.45 20.63 8.05
N VAL A 176 -2.19 20.25 7.88
CA VAL A 176 -1.08 21.19 7.62
C VAL A 176 -1.31 21.97 6.32
N SER A 177 -1.72 21.28 5.27
CA SER A 177 -1.98 21.84 3.94
C SER A 177 -3.13 22.85 3.92
N PHE A 178 -4.24 22.51 4.57
CA PHE A 178 -5.47 23.28 4.55
C PHE A 178 -5.33 24.56 5.39
N PHE A 179 -4.74 24.43 6.58
CA PHE A 179 -4.52 25.58 7.47
C PHE A 179 -3.23 26.35 7.16
N GLY A 180 -2.32 25.80 6.35
CA GLY A 180 -1.05 26.44 6.01
C GLY A 180 -0.08 26.49 7.21
N LEU A 181 -0.01 25.43 8.01
CA LEU A 181 0.70 25.43 9.29
C LEU A 181 2.19 25.13 9.13
N PHE A 182 3.06 25.97 9.72
CA PHE A 182 4.51 25.78 9.89
C PHE A 182 5.36 25.67 8.61
N LEU A 183 5.04 24.74 7.71
CA LEU A 183 5.88 24.33 6.56
C LEU A 183 5.41 24.88 5.20
N PRO A 184 4.10 24.95 4.87
CA PRO A 184 3.65 25.45 3.59
C PRO A 184 3.96 26.94 3.39
N THR A 185 4.52 27.28 2.23
CA THR A 185 4.65 28.69 1.77
C THR A 185 3.30 29.39 1.65
N SER A 186 2.23 28.62 1.44
CA SER A 186 0.85 29.09 1.29
C SER A 186 -0.12 27.93 1.47
N ARG A 187 -1.26 28.20 2.13
CA ARG A 187 -2.36 27.23 2.26
C ARG A 187 -2.85 26.72 0.89
N LEU A 188 -3.27 25.47 0.84
CA LEU A 188 -3.95 24.93 -0.32
C LEU A 188 -5.35 25.52 -0.44
N SER A 189 -5.72 25.88 -1.66
CA SER A 189 -7.08 26.30 -1.99
C SER A 189 -8.04 25.11 -1.97
N ILE A 190 -9.33 25.38 -1.82
CA ILE A 190 -10.37 24.34 -1.83
C ILE A 190 -10.29 23.50 -3.12
N LYS A 191 -9.99 24.11 -4.28
CA LYS A 191 -9.84 23.40 -5.55
C LYS A 191 -8.68 22.42 -5.53
N GLU A 192 -7.56 22.80 -4.92
CA GLU A 192 -6.40 21.91 -4.79
C GLU A 192 -6.69 20.78 -3.78
N CYS A 193 -7.38 21.05 -2.68
CA CYS A 193 -7.82 20.01 -1.73
C CYS A 193 -8.76 19.00 -2.41
N VAL A 194 -9.73 19.48 -3.19
CA VAL A 194 -10.64 18.61 -3.95
C VAL A 194 -9.87 17.79 -4.98
N ALA A 195 -8.89 18.37 -5.67
CA ALA A 195 -8.07 17.63 -6.63
C ALA A 195 -7.20 16.54 -5.96
N ALA A 196 -6.59 16.84 -4.80
CA ALA A 196 -5.86 15.83 -4.02
C ALA A 196 -6.78 14.69 -3.58
N ALA A 197 -7.95 15.03 -3.04
CA ALA A 197 -8.95 14.05 -2.59
C ALA A 197 -9.48 13.20 -3.75
N ALA A 198 -9.80 13.81 -4.89
CA ALA A 198 -10.25 13.10 -6.09
C ALA A 198 -9.15 12.15 -6.61
N SER A 199 -7.89 12.58 -6.63
CA SER A 199 -6.77 11.73 -7.05
C SER A 199 -6.50 10.56 -6.10
N GLY A 200 -6.69 10.75 -4.79
CA GLY A 200 -6.56 9.66 -3.82
C GLY A 200 -7.76 8.70 -3.85
N LEU A 201 -8.97 9.26 -3.96
CA LEU A 201 -10.19 8.49 -4.05
C LEU A 201 -10.26 7.67 -5.34
N SER A 202 -9.75 8.19 -6.46
CA SER A 202 -9.74 7.45 -7.73
C SER A 202 -8.95 6.16 -7.65
N ILE A 203 -7.76 6.17 -7.00
CA ILE A 203 -6.96 4.94 -6.85
C ILE A 203 -7.57 3.98 -5.82
N TYR A 204 -8.17 4.52 -4.75
CA TYR A 204 -8.88 3.72 -3.76
C TYR A 204 -10.06 2.96 -4.41
N ILE A 205 -10.96 3.68 -5.09
CA ILE A 205 -12.10 3.10 -5.81
C ILE A 205 -11.63 2.14 -6.90
N PHE A 206 -10.57 2.48 -7.63
CA PHE A 206 -10.04 1.59 -8.67
C PHE A 206 -9.56 0.26 -8.10
N ALA A 207 -8.88 0.26 -6.94
CA ALA A 207 -8.44 -0.97 -6.28
C ALA A 207 -9.64 -1.84 -5.85
N ASP A 208 -10.68 -1.23 -5.27
CA ASP A 208 -11.92 -1.93 -4.93
C ASP A 208 -12.65 -2.47 -6.17
N TRP A 209 -12.69 -1.69 -7.25
CA TRP A 209 -13.25 -2.14 -8.52
C TRP A 209 -12.50 -3.37 -9.07
N VAL A 210 -11.16 -3.36 -9.04
CA VAL A 210 -10.35 -4.53 -9.43
C VAL A 210 -10.62 -5.73 -8.51
N HIS A 211 -10.74 -5.51 -7.20
CA HIS A 211 -11.06 -6.56 -6.24
C HIS A 211 -12.36 -7.29 -6.63
N PHE A 212 -13.45 -6.54 -6.85
CA PHE A 212 -14.74 -7.13 -7.23
C PHE A 212 -14.72 -7.73 -8.65
N ALA A 213 -13.97 -7.14 -9.58
CA ALA A 213 -13.84 -7.68 -10.94
C ALA A 213 -13.08 -9.02 -11.00
N LEU A 214 -12.14 -9.24 -10.07
CA LEU A 214 -11.40 -10.49 -9.97
C LEU A 214 -12.19 -11.58 -9.25
N SER A 215 -12.95 -11.23 -8.19
CA SER A 215 -13.74 -12.16 -7.37
C SER A 215 -15.07 -12.54 -8.03
N VAL A 216 -15.03 -13.50 -8.96
CA VAL A 216 -16.22 -13.96 -9.71
C VAL A 216 -16.68 -15.36 -9.36
N TYR A 217 -15.85 -16.17 -8.70
CA TYR A 217 -16.21 -17.53 -8.28
C TYR A 217 -16.63 -17.57 -6.82
N ALA A 218 -17.54 -18.50 -6.53
CA ALA A 218 -17.98 -18.76 -5.18
C ALA A 218 -16.85 -19.37 -4.33
N GLY A 219 -16.75 -18.97 -3.06
CA GLY A 219 -15.74 -19.41 -2.11
C GLY A 219 -16.14 -19.17 -0.65
N MET A 220 -15.25 -19.49 0.29
CA MET A 220 -15.55 -19.34 1.73
C MET A 220 -15.79 -17.89 2.15
N GLY A 221 -15.24 -16.92 1.41
CA GLY A 221 -15.43 -15.48 1.69
C GLY A 221 -16.85 -14.98 1.40
N ASP A 222 -17.64 -15.70 0.60
CA ASP A 222 -18.96 -15.24 0.15
C ASP A 222 -19.96 -15.08 1.28
N ALA A 223 -19.77 -15.79 2.39
CA ALA A 223 -20.67 -15.78 3.54
C ALA A 223 -20.87 -14.37 4.15
N PHE A 224 -19.93 -13.46 3.87
CA PHE A 224 -19.97 -12.06 4.32
C PHE A 224 -20.61 -11.11 3.30
N LEU A 225 -20.96 -11.59 2.11
CA LEU A 225 -21.61 -10.80 1.06
C LEU A 225 -23.15 -10.86 1.20
N PRO A 226 -23.88 -9.83 0.76
CA PRO A 226 -25.34 -9.91 0.65
C PRO A 226 -25.77 -11.04 -0.30
N LEU A 227 -26.89 -11.71 0.01
CA LEU A 227 -27.40 -12.86 -0.76
C LEU A 227 -27.58 -12.56 -2.27
N HIS A 228 -28.05 -11.36 -2.62
CA HIS A 228 -28.22 -10.96 -4.01
C HIS A 228 -26.89 -10.87 -4.76
N TYR A 229 -25.79 -10.53 -4.07
CA TYR A 229 -24.45 -10.51 -4.66
C TYR A 229 -23.89 -11.93 -4.75
N GLN A 230 -24.08 -12.76 -3.72
CA GLN A 230 -23.70 -14.18 -3.76
C GLN A 230 -24.32 -14.90 -4.97
N ALA A 231 -25.60 -14.59 -5.29
CA ALA A 231 -26.29 -15.12 -6.47
C ALA A 231 -25.63 -14.77 -7.82
N THR A 232 -24.77 -13.74 -7.87
CA THR A 232 -24.03 -13.38 -9.09
C THR A 232 -22.74 -14.17 -9.28
N LEU A 233 -22.27 -14.91 -8.26
CA LEU A 233 -21.02 -15.64 -8.28
C LEU A 233 -21.15 -16.97 -9.03
N ILE A 234 -20.13 -17.28 -9.84
CA ILE A 234 -20.05 -18.52 -10.59
C ILE A 234 -19.77 -19.68 -9.63
N GLY A 235 -20.60 -20.73 -9.67
CA GLY A 235 -20.47 -21.88 -8.79
C GLY A 235 -21.21 -21.74 -7.46
N ASN A 236 -22.03 -20.70 -7.29
CA ASN A 236 -22.95 -20.62 -6.16
C ASN A 236 -23.94 -21.82 -6.20
N LYS A 237 -24.12 -22.45 -5.04
CA LYS A 237 -25.00 -23.62 -4.84
C LYS A 237 -26.45 -23.24 -4.50
N HIS A 238 -26.74 -21.95 -4.39
CA HIS A 238 -28.03 -21.38 -4.01
C HIS A 238 -28.55 -20.42 -5.06
#